data_AF-A0A0X8FEV7-F1
#
_entry.id   AF-A0A0X8FEV7-F1
#
_cell.length_a   1.000
_cell.length_b   1.000
_cell.length_c   1.000
_cell.angle_alpha   90.00
_cell.angle_beta   90.00
_cell.angle_gamma   90.00
#
_symmetry.space_group_name_H-M   'P 1'
#
loop_
_entity.id
_entity.type
_entity.pdbx_description
1 polymer ?
#
loop_
_entity_poly.entity_id
_entity_poly.type
_entity_poly.pdbx_seq_one_letter_code
_entity_poly.pdbx_strand_id
1 'polypeptide(L)'
;MDKLALPNRAIRQAEKEITPKSLKFLLADFAIIVILSSAIASITDFTFARFQFSENSIDLVNTLISTLVFALLSYGMTWGLVDAAKNHTPYQALSVFQPFKKHFWHNAWTSLLAQIVNIIVIWLISFLTAFALLVFASLVFGSDDAWLIVVLVGGGLLIGLIAYWVNISLAMTPILLKEEPEMGAFQVITTSWGLMRGNRWRYFCLMLSYKWIAYLLIFISLLVSFGVIVAVDTSYGSGLNFLGLVLFFAVALFIVFVSVYYGLRSKVAAAVFYQARLEQERGIIEGQFN
;
A
#
# COMPACT_ATOMS: atom_id res chain seq x y z
N MET A 1 -15.43 -25.21 -1.60
CA MET A 1 -14.85 -24.10 -0.82
C MET A 1 -15.83 -22.95 -0.86
N ASP A 2 -16.44 -22.68 0.28
CA ASP A 2 -17.64 -21.84 0.34
C ASP A 2 -17.31 -20.33 0.28
N LYS A 3 -18.23 -19.59 -0.32
CA LYS A 3 -18.20 -18.13 -0.35
C LYS A 3 -18.27 -17.61 1.10
N LEU A 4 -17.64 -16.46 1.34
CA LEU A 4 -17.63 -15.85 2.67
C LEU A 4 -19.08 -15.53 3.08
N ALA A 5 -19.53 -16.08 4.20
CA ALA A 5 -20.89 -15.87 4.71
C ALA A 5 -21.11 -14.41 5.11
N LEU A 6 -20.08 -13.75 5.64
CA LEU A 6 -20.16 -12.37 6.12
C LEU A 6 -20.32 -11.36 4.97
N PRO A 7 -21.38 -10.53 4.89
CA PRO A 7 -21.56 -9.54 3.82
C PRO A 7 -20.56 -8.37 3.94
N ASN A 8 -20.20 -7.75 2.81
CA ASN A 8 -19.27 -6.59 2.80
C ASN A 8 -19.81 -5.40 3.63
N ARG A 9 -21.12 -5.34 3.86
CA ARG A 9 -21.77 -4.33 4.71
C ARG A 9 -21.41 -4.50 6.19
N ALA A 10 -21.35 -5.73 6.70
CA ALA A 10 -20.98 -6.02 8.08
C ALA A 10 -19.52 -5.63 8.34
N ILE A 11 -18.62 -5.91 7.39
CA ILE A 11 -17.21 -5.49 7.45
C ILE A 11 -17.09 -3.97 7.58
N ARG A 12 -17.85 -3.23 6.77
CA ARG A 12 -17.89 -1.75 6.83
C ARG A 12 -18.48 -1.21 8.13
N GLN A 13 -19.42 -1.92 8.76
CA GLN A 13 -20.01 -1.53 10.03
C GLN A 13 -19.00 -1.71 11.18
N ALA A 14 -18.34 -2.87 11.26
CA ALA A 14 -17.27 -3.11 12.23
C ALA A 14 -16.11 -2.10 12.08
N GLU A 15 -15.73 -1.80 10.83
CA GLU A 15 -14.69 -0.81 10.54
C GLU A 15 -15.08 0.62 10.96
N LYS A 16 -16.34 1.03 10.74
CA LYS A 16 -16.84 2.35 11.18
C LYS A 16 -16.78 2.54 12.69
N GLU A 17 -16.89 1.46 13.47
CA GLU A 17 -16.86 1.52 14.93
C GLU A 17 -15.44 1.63 15.48
N ILE A 18 -14.50 0.88 14.88
CA ILE A 18 -13.11 0.78 15.36
C ILE A 18 -12.26 1.97 14.89
N THR A 19 -12.47 2.44 13.65
CA THR A 19 -11.65 3.48 13.01
C THR A 19 -11.56 4.77 13.82
N PRO A 20 -12.67 5.44 14.23
CA PRO A 20 -12.59 6.74 14.89
C PRO A 20 -11.92 6.66 16.26
N LYS A 21 -12.14 5.57 17.01
CA LYS A 21 -11.52 5.35 18.33
C LYS A 21 -10.02 5.12 18.23
N SER A 22 -9.58 4.51 17.13
CA SER A 22 -8.19 4.13 16.86
C SER A 22 -7.37 5.21 16.15
N LEU A 23 -8.05 6.18 15.50
CA LEU A 23 -7.43 7.17 14.61
C LEU A 23 -6.28 7.95 15.28
N LYS A 24 -6.47 8.45 16.50
CA LYS A 24 -5.46 9.26 17.20
C LYS A 24 -4.16 8.48 17.49
N PHE A 25 -4.30 7.21 17.87
CA PHE A 25 -3.15 6.37 18.19
C PHE A 25 -2.44 5.89 16.92
N LEU A 26 -3.20 5.63 15.85
CA LEU A 26 -2.64 5.33 14.53
C LEU A 26 -1.92 6.53 13.91
N LEU A 27 -2.44 7.74 14.08
CA LEU A 27 -1.76 8.96 13.65
C LEU A 27 -0.47 9.21 14.44
N ALA A 28 -0.46 8.89 15.74
CA ALA A 28 0.77 8.97 16.54
C ALA A 28 1.84 7.98 16.03
N ASP A 29 1.45 6.73 15.77
CA ASP A 29 2.34 5.72 15.21
C ASP A 29 2.81 6.08 13.77
N PHE A 30 1.93 6.67 12.95
CA PHE A 30 2.31 7.20 11.64
C PHE A 30 3.30 8.37 11.75
N ALA A 31 3.08 9.31 12.67
CA ALA A 31 4.01 10.41 12.93
C ALA A 31 5.38 9.88 13.39
N ILE A 32 5.40 8.86 14.25
CA ILE A 32 6.65 8.18 14.66
C ILE A 32 7.37 7.62 13.43
N ILE A 33 6.66 6.93 12.53
CA ILE A 33 7.25 6.39 11.30
C ILE A 33 7.83 7.50 10.42
N VAL A 34 7.10 8.60 10.24
CA VAL A 34 7.57 9.76 9.46
C VAL A 34 8.82 10.36 10.09
N ILE A 35 8.82 10.61 11.41
CA ILE A 35 9.98 11.17 12.12
C ILE A 35 11.19 10.25 11.99
N LEU A 36 11.02 8.94 12.20
CA LEU A 36 12.09 7.95 12.02
C LEU A 36 12.62 7.95 10.59
N SER A 37 11.74 7.99 9.58
CA SER A 37 12.15 8.02 8.18
C SER A 37 12.94 9.29 7.84
N SER A 38 12.51 10.45 8.35
CA SER A 38 13.22 11.72 8.16
C SER A 38 14.56 11.73 8.89
N ALA A 39 14.63 11.15 10.09
CA ALA A 39 15.88 11.00 10.83
C ALA A 39 16.88 10.11 10.10
N ILE A 40 16.45 8.97 9.55
CA ILE A 40 17.30 8.08 8.75
C ILE A 40 17.82 8.83 7.51
N ALA A 41 16.94 9.53 6.78
CA ALA A 41 17.36 10.33 5.62
C ALA A 41 18.41 11.37 6.01
N SER A 42 18.20 12.08 7.13
CA SER A 42 19.11 13.13 7.61
C SER A 42 20.48 12.59 8.03
N ILE A 43 20.52 11.42 8.68
CA ILE A 43 21.78 10.74 9.04
C ILE A 43 22.55 10.36 7.76
N THR A 44 21.84 9.91 6.74
CA THR A 44 22.45 9.55 5.46
C THR A 44 23.01 10.77 4.75
N ASP A 45 22.26 11.87 4.65
CA ASP A 45 22.74 13.13 4.05
C ASP A 45 24.01 13.62 4.75
N PHE A 46 24.03 13.57 6.09
CA PHE A 46 25.21 13.90 6.88
C PHE A 46 26.40 12.96 6.60
N THR A 47 26.16 11.66 6.53
CA THR A 47 27.19 10.66 6.22
C THR A 47 27.76 10.89 4.81
N PHE A 48 26.89 11.20 3.85
CA PHE A 48 27.27 11.49 2.47
C PHE A 48 28.19 12.73 2.39
N ALA A 49 27.76 13.82 3.03
CA ALA A 49 28.54 15.06 3.10
C ALA A 49 29.90 14.87 3.78
N ARG A 50 30.00 13.94 4.75
CA ARG A 50 31.22 13.73 5.54
C ARG A 50 32.26 12.86 4.83
N PHE A 51 31.86 11.86 4.04
CA PHE A 51 32.76 10.82 3.55
C PHE A 51 32.98 10.82 2.02
N GLN A 52 32.37 11.74 1.27
CA GLN A 52 32.56 11.89 -0.20
C GLN A 52 32.42 10.58 -0.99
N PHE A 53 31.52 9.70 -0.56
CA PHE A 53 31.22 8.49 -1.31
C PHE A 53 30.57 8.83 -2.65
N SER A 54 30.65 7.94 -3.64
CA SER A 54 29.92 8.13 -4.91
C SER A 54 28.41 8.21 -4.63
N GLU A 55 27.73 9.21 -5.18
CA GLU A 55 26.28 9.45 -5.01
C GLU A 55 25.45 8.16 -5.16
N ASN A 56 25.77 7.30 -6.13
CA ASN A 56 24.86 6.21 -6.51
C ASN A 56 24.88 4.99 -5.56
N SER A 57 26.04 4.59 -5.02
CA SER A 57 26.17 3.34 -4.26
C SER A 57 25.60 3.44 -2.86
N ILE A 58 25.79 4.59 -2.20
CA ILE A 58 25.28 4.81 -0.83
C ILE A 58 23.79 5.13 -0.85
N ASP A 59 23.32 5.85 -1.88
CA ASP A 59 21.92 6.20 -1.98
C ASP A 59 21.04 4.96 -2.22
N LEU A 60 21.53 3.97 -2.97
CA LEU A 60 20.91 2.65 -3.07
C LEU A 60 20.84 1.92 -1.71
N VAL A 61 21.95 1.86 -0.98
CA VAL A 61 21.98 1.21 0.34
C VAL A 61 21.06 1.93 1.33
N ASN A 62 21.04 3.26 1.33
CA ASN A 62 20.16 4.06 2.18
C ASN A 62 18.69 3.88 1.83
N THR A 63 18.35 3.91 0.54
CA THR A 63 16.99 3.66 0.06
C THR A 63 16.54 2.28 0.52
N LEU A 64 17.41 1.28 0.42
CA LEU A 64 17.12 -0.08 0.86
C LEU A 64 16.89 -0.15 2.38
N ILE A 65 17.75 0.47 3.19
CA ILE A 65 17.59 0.55 4.66
C ILE A 65 16.30 1.26 5.05
N SER A 66 16.04 2.43 4.47
CA SER A 66 14.85 3.24 4.75
C SER A 66 13.56 2.51 4.38
N THR A 67 13.55 1.88 3.20
CA THR A 67 12.42 1.05 2.74
C THR A 67 12.18 -0.12 3.69
N LEU A 68 13.26 -0.76 4.15
CA LEU A 68 13.23 -1.91 5.04
C LEU A 68 12.72 -1.54 6.44
N VAL A 69 13.17 -0.43 7.00
CA VAL A 69 12.66 0.08 8.29
C VAL A 69 11.17 0.44 8.18
N PHE A 70 10.78 1.19 7.14
CA PHE A 70 9.39 1.56 6.92
C PHE A 70 8.48 0.32 6.76
N ALA A 71 8.97 -0.66 6.01
CA ALA A 71 8.33 -1.94 5.79
C ALA A 71 8.04 -2.68 7.10
N LEU A 72 9.04 -2.77 7.99
CA LEU A 72 8.91 -3.43 9.29
C LEU A 72 7.92 -2.69 10.21
N LEU A 73 8.01 -1.36 10.28
CA LEU A 73 7.11 -0.55 11.10
C LEU A 73 5.66 -0.60 10.59
N SER A 74 5.45 -0.62 9.27
CA SER A 74 4.14 -0.82 8.65
C SER A 74 3.53 -2.19 8.99
N TYR A 75 4.38 -3.20 9.21
CA TYR A 75 3.95 -4.52 9.65
C TYR A 75 3.38 -4.48 11.07
N GLY A 76 4.06 -3.78 11.98
CA GLY A 76 3.58 -3.57 13.34
C GLY A 76 2.26 -2.81 13.42
N MET A 77 2.03 -1.81 12.55
CA MET A 77 0.71 -1.17 12.44
C MET A 77 -0.37 -2.19 12.05
N THR A 78 -0.06 -3.08 11.12
CA THR A 78 -1.00 -4.12 10.66
C THR A 78 -1.33 -5.08 11.81
N TRP A 79 -0.35 -5.41 12.64
CA TRP A 79 -0.57 -6.22 13.84
C TRP A 79 -1.47 -5.51 14.86
N GLY A 80 -1.20 -4.26 15.18
CA GLY A 80 -2.04 -3.49 16.11
C GLY A 80 -3.49 -3.39 15.63
N LEU A 81 -3.71 -3.25 14.31
CA LEU A 81 -5.05 -3.24 13.72
C LEU A 81 -5.76 -4.58 13.82
N VAL A 82 -5.05 -5.70 13.70
CA VAL A 82 -5.61 -7.04 13.90
C VAL A 82 -6.03 -7.25 15.35
N ASP A 83 -5.27 -6.76 16.33
CA ASP A 83 -5.69 -6.84 17.75
C ASP A 83 -6.93 -5.98 18.02
N ALA A 84 -6.97 -4.79 17.45
CA ALA A 84 -8.11 -3.90 17.55
C ALA A 84 -9.38 -4.54 16.95
N ALA A 85 -9.24 -5.18 15.78
CA ALA A 85 -10.31 -5.93 15.14
C ALA A 85 -10.77 -7.13 15.97
N LYS A 86 -9.83 -7.91 16.52
CA LYS A 86 -10.14 -9.15 17.26
C LYS A 86 -10.85 -8.87 18.59
N ASN A 87 -10.33 -7.89 19.33
CA ASN A 87 -10.75 -7.65 20.70
C ASN A 87 -11.82 -6.55 20.80
N HIS A 88 -12.25 -5.98 19.65
CA HIS A 88 -13.09 -4.79 19.59
C HIS A 88 -12.53 -3.60 20.42
N THR A 89 -11.22 -3.58 20.63
CA THR A 89 -10.52 -2.54 21.39
C THR A 89 -9.93 -1.48 20.46
N PRO A 90 -9.75 -0.24 20.94
CA PRO A 90 -9.03 0.75 20.17
C PRO A 90 -7.58 0.32 19.93
N TYR A 91 -7.03 0.68 18.77
CA TYR A 91 -5.62 0.53 18.47
C TYR A 91 -4.75 1.16 19.57
N GLN A 92 -3.76 0.41 20.05
CA GLN A 92 -2.84 0.88 21.10
C GLN A 92 -1.63 1.56 20.46
N ALA A 93 -1.23 2.71 21.01
CA ALA A 93 0.01 3.39 20.62
C ALA A 93 1.23 2.46 20.85
N LEU A 94 2.27 2.62 20.03
CA LEU A 94 3.45 1.77 19.98
C LEU A 94 3.20 0.31 19.58
N SER A 95 2.01 -0.03 19.06
CA SER A 95 1.80 -1.38 18.53
C SER A 95 2.64 -1.66 17.27
N VAL A 96 3.12 -0.60 16.60
CA VAL A 96 4.21 -0.64 15.61
C VAL A 96 5.43 -1.44 16.08
N PHE A 97 5.73 -1.43 17.38
CA PHE A 97 6.91 -2.13 17.90
C PHE A 97 6.63 -3.53 18.44
N GLN A 98 5.37 -3.98 18.47
CA GLN A 98 5.04 -5.31 18.98
C GLN A 98 5.72 -6.48 18.25
N PRO A 99 5.88 -6.47 16.91
CA PRO A 99 6.59 -7.55 16.22
C PRO A 99 8.02 -7.74 16.72
N PHE A 100 8.67 -6.66 17.17
CA PHE A 100 10.04 -6.70 17.67
C PHE A 100 10.16 -7.23 19.11
N LYS A 101 9.08 -7.18 19.90
CA LYS A 101 9.12 -7.61 21.32
C LYS A 101 8.96 -9.11 21.52
N LYS A 102 8.25 -9.83 20.62
CA LYS A 102 8.00 -11.27 20.78
C LYS A 102 9.08 -12.15 20.14
N HIS A 103 9.27 -12.03 18.82
CA HIS A 103 10.22 -12.85 18.06
C HIS A 103 10.93 -12.00 17.01
N PHE A 104 11.83 -11.12 17.46
CA PHE A 104 12.49 -10.11 16.61
C PHE A 104 13.03 -10.69 15.30
N TRP A 105 13.90 -11.70 15.38
CA TRP A 105 14.60 -12.23 14.21
C TRP A 105 13.67 -12.94 13.22
N HIS A 106 12.73 -13.74 13.72
CA HIS A 106 11.79 -14.45 12.85
C HIS A 106 10.81 -13.48 12.17
N ASN A 107 10.27 -12.53 12.93
CA ASN A 107 9.33 -11.52 12.42
C ASN A 107 10.03 -10.55 11.46
N ALA A 108 11.27 -10.18 11.73
CA ALA A 108 12.07 -9.36 10.83
C ALA A 108 12.31 -10.11 9.50
N TRP A 109 12.77 -11.36 9.55
CA TRP A 109 13.06 -12.14 8.33
C TRP A 109 11.82 -12.39 7.47
N THR A 110 10.71 -12.76 8.08
CA THR A 110 9.44 -12.98 7.36
C THR A 110 8.87 -11.69 6.78
N SER A 111 8.97 -10.58 7.52
CA SER A 111 8.60 -9.25 7.01
C SER A 111 9.49 -8.83 5.84
N LEU A 112 10.79 -9.11 5.90
CA LEU A 112 11.73 -8.86 4.79
C LEU A 112 11.33 -9.62 3.54
N LEU A 113 11.07 -10.91 3.65
CA LEU A 113 10.65 -11.75 2.52
C LEU A 113 9.34 -11.24 1.91
N ALA A 114 8.34 -10.93 2.74
CA ALA A 114 7.08 -10.36 2.28
C ALA A 114 7.27 -9.02 1.55
N GLN A 115 8.24 -8.22 2.01
CA GLN A 115 8.50 -6.90 1.46
C GLN A 115 9.32 -6.94 0.19
N ILE A 116 10.22 -7.92 0.03
CA ILE A 116 10.86 -8.19 -1.27
C ILE A 116 9.78 -8.48 -2.33
N VAL A 117 8.81 -9.34 -2.00
CA VAL A 117 7.70 -9.62 -2.91
C VAL A 117 6.89 -8.35 -3.20
N ASN A 118 6.61 -7.54 -2.19
CA ASN A 118 5.86 -6.29 -2.36
C ASN A 118 6.63 -5.25 -3.19
N ILE A 119 7.93 -5.10 -2.97
CA ILE A 119 8.83 -4.23 -3.74
C ILE A 119 8.82 -4.68 -5.21
N ILE A 120 8.98 -5.98 -5.48
CA ILE A 120 8.92 -6.51 -6.85
C ILE A 120 7.59 -6.13 -7.52
N VAL A 121 6.47 -6.28 -6.80
CA VAL A 121 5.15 -5.89 -7.32
C VAL A 121 5.06 -4.38 -7.58
N ILE A 122 5.51 -3.55 -6.64
CA ILE A 122 5.49 -2.08 -6.79
C ILE A 122 6.34 -1.65 -7.98
N TRP A 123 7.56 -2.19 -8.11
CA TRP A 123 8.44 -1.91 -9.23
C TRP A 123 7.82 -2.32 -10.57
N LEU A 124 7.17 -3.49 -10.64
CA LEU A 124 6.45 -3.92 -11.83
C LEU A 124 5.30 -2.96 -12.19
N ILE A 125 4.54 -2.47 -11.21
CA ILE A 125 3.44 -1.51 -11.42
C ILE A 125 3.98 -0.13 -11.84
N SER A 126 5.06 0.34 -11.21
CA SER A 126 5.70 1.62 -11.55
C SER A 126 6.30 1.57 -12.95
N PHE A 127 6.97 0.48 -13.29
CA PHE A 127 7.49 0.23 -14.64
C PHE A 127 6.35 0.29 -15.65
N LEU A 128 5.23 -0.36 -15.35
CA LEU A 128 4.01 -0.33 -16.15
C LEU A 128 3.43 1.07 -16.37
N THR A 129 3.38 1.88 -15.31
CA THR A 129 2.82 3.22 -15.36
C THR A 129 3.71 4.13 -16.21
N ALA A 130 5.03 4.05 -16.03
CA ALA A 130 6.00 4.76 -16.87
C ALA A 130 5.90 4.33 -18.33
N PHE A 131 5.73 3.02 -18.58
CA PHE A 131 5.57 2.47 -19.91
C PHE A 131 4.27 2.91 -20.60
N ALA A 132 3.14 2.95 -19.88
CA ALA A 132 1.85 3.43 -20.41
C ALA A 132 1.91 4.91 -20.80
N LEU A 133 2.62 5.74 -20.02
CA LEU A 133 2.86 7.15 -20.36
C LEU A 133 3.73 7.29 -21.61
N LEU A 134 4.70 6.39 -21.81
CA LEU A 134 5.57 6.38 -22.99
C LEU A 134 4.80 6.01 -24.27
N VAL A 135 3.84 5.07 -24.19
CA VAL A 135 2.90 4.77 -25.31
C VAL A 135 2.02 5.96 -25.63
N PHE A 136 1.45 6.55 -24.59
CA PHE A 136 0.57 7.69 -24.78
C PHE A 136 1.34 8.82 -25.47
N ALA A 137 2.57 9.09 -25.02
CA ALA A 137 3.47 10.01 -25.69
C ALA A 137 3.76 9.60 -27.14
N SER A 138 4.12 8.34 -27.42
CA SER A 138 4.45 7.92 -28.80
C SER A 138 3.25 7.94 -29.76
N LEU A 139 2.04 7.65 -29.27
CA LEU A 139 0.79 7.74 -30.05
C LEU A 139 0.39 9.19 -30.32
N VAL A 140 0.63 10.09 -29.36
CA VAL A 140 0.30 11.52 -29.49
C VAL A 140 1.34 12.27 -30.33
N PHE A 141 2.63 11.92 -30.19
CA PHE A 141 3.74 12.61 -30.85
C PHE A 141 4.25 11.93 -32.13
N GLY A 142 3.72 10.76 -32.49
CA GLY A 142 3.98 10.09 -33.77
C GLY A 142 5.41 9.56 -33.92
N SER A 143 5.71 8.38 -33.36
CA SER A 143 6.99 7.69 -33.59
C SER A 143 6.83 6.48 -34.52
N ASP A 144 7.77 6.26 -35.44
CA ASP A 144 7.81 5.08 -36.33
C ASP A 144 7.92 3.74 -35.58
N ASP A 145 8.43 3.76 -34.34
CA ASP A 145 8.58 2.58 -33.46
C ASP A 145 7.36 2.28 -32.58
N ALA A 146 6.20 2.92 -32.86
CA ALA A 146 5.00 2.80 -32.02
C ALA A 146 4.52 1.35 -31.82
N TRP A 147 4.73 0.47 -32.81
CA TRP A 147 4.32 -0.94 -32.72
C TRP A 147 5.15 -1.74 -31.69
N LEU A 148 6.45 -1.49 -31.60
CA LEU A 148 7.37 -2.16 -30.67
C LEU A 148 7.07 -1.73 -29.24
N ILE A 149 6.73 -0.45 -29.08
CA ILE A 149 6.21 0.11 -27.84
C ILE A 149 4.91 -0.60 -27.46
N VAL A 150 3.91 -0.67 -28.34
CA VAL A 150 2.62 -1.35 -28.07
C VAL A 150 2.80 -2.81 -27.63
N VAL A 151 3.71 -3.57 -28.24
CA VAL A 151 3.97 -4.98 -27.87
C VAL A 151 4.60 -5.09 -26.49
N LEU A 152 5.63 -4.29 -26.19
CA LEU A 152 6.28 -4.27 -24.88
C LEU A 152 5.33 -3.82 -23.77
N VAL A 153 4.41 -2.92 -24.10
CA VAL A 153 3.41 -2.37 -23.16
C VAL A 153 2.28 -3.35 -22.91
N GLY A 154 1.77 -3.99 -23.96
CA GLY A 154 0.77 -5.06 -23.83
C GLY A 154 1.30 -6.24 -23.00
N GLY A 155 2.57 -6.62 -23.22
CA GLY A 155 3.26 -7.63 -22.42
C GLY A 155 3.45 -7.20 -20.96
N GLY A 156 3.90 -5.96 -20.73
CA GLY A 156 4.03 -5.39 -19.39
C GLY A 156 2.69 -5.35 -18.63
N LEU A 157 1.60 -4.99 -19.31
CA LEU A 157 0.27 -4.87 -18.70
C LEU A 157 -0.23 -6.23 -18.22
N LEU A 158 -0.03 -7.28 -19.02
CA LEU A 158 -0.33 -8.65 -18.62
C LEU A 158 0.47 -9.06 -17.38
N ILE A 159 1.78 -8.80 -17.36
CA ILE A 159 2.64 -9.16 -16.23
C ILE A 159 2.23 -8.42 -14.95
N GLY A 160 1.95 -7.12 -15.01
CA GLY A 160 1.55 -6.40 -13.80
C GLY A 160 0.14 -6.73 -13.33
N LEU A 161 -0.78 -7.08 -14.23
CA LEU A 161 -2.11 -7.57 -13.84
C LEU A 161 -1.95 -8.90 -13.08
N ILE A 162 -1.06 -9.79 -13.56
CA ILE A 162 -0.69 -11.02 -12.86
C ILE A 162 -0.04 -10.70 -11.50
N ALA A 163 0.92 -9.78 -11.44
CA ALA A 163 1.61 -9.40 -10.21
C ALA A 163 0.67 -8.79 -9.17
N TYR A 164 -0.26 -7.94 -9.60
CA TYR A 164 -1.29 -7.38 -8.74
C TYR A 164 -2.24 -8.46 -8.22
N TRP A 165 -2.59 -9.42 -9.06
CA TRP A 165 -3.40 -10.58 -8.65
C TRP A 165 -2.68 -11.47 -7.63
N VAL A 166 -1.36 -11.64 -7.77
CA VAL A 166 -0.52 -12.31 -6.78
C VAL A 166 -0.48 -11.52 -5.46
N ASN A 167 -0.35 -10.20 -5.52
CA ASN A 167 -0.36 -9.34 -4.33
C ASN A 167 -1.66 -9.47 -3.53
N ILE A 168 -2.81 -9.45 -4.21
CA ILE A 168 -4.11 -9.74 -3.58
C ILE A 168 -4.05 -11.10 -2.89
N SER A 169 -3.56 -12.13 -3.59
CA SER A 169 -3.46 -13.49 -3.05
C SER A 169 -2.55 -13.60 -1.83
N LEU A 170 -1.65 -12.64 -1.60
CA LEU A 170 -0.73 -12.58 -0.46
C LEU A 170 -1.19 -11.60 0.64
N ALA A 171 -2.35 -10.96 0.51
CA ALA A 171 -2.75 -9.93 1.44
C ALA A 171 -3.02 -10.42 2.88
N MET A 172 -3.13 -11.74 3.08
CA MET A 172 -3.36 -12.37 4.39
C MET A 172 -2.07 -12.77 5.11
N THR A 173 -0.95 -12.78 4.41
CA THR A 173 0.39 -13.08 4.94
C THR A 173 0.73 -12.26 6.20
N PRO A 174 0.49 -10.94 6.26
CA PRO A 174 0.80 -10.16 7.46
C PRO A 174 0.04 -10.56 8.72
N ILE A 175 -1.15 -11.12 8.53
CA ILE A 175 -2.04 -11.49 9.63
C ILE A 175 -1.73 -12.92 10.11
N LEU A 176 -1.49 -13.85 9.18
CA LEU A 176 -1.04 -15.20 9.51
C LEU A 176 0.25 -15.21 10.32
N LEU A 177 1.23 -14.39 9.94
CA LEU A 177 2.50 -14.26 10.67
C LEU A 177 2.34 -13.73 12.09
N LYS A 178 1.24 -13.04 12.38
CA LYS A 178 0.91 -12.60 13.73
C LYS A 178 0.35 -13.73 14.57
N GLU A 179 -0.61 -14.46 14.02
CA GLU A 179 -1.36 -15.48 14.74
C GLU A 179 -0.53 -16.75 14.96
N GLU A 180 0.32 -17.09 13.99
CA GLU A 180 1.12 -18.30 13.98
C GLU A 180 2.57 -17.93 13.62
N PRO A 181 3.31 -17.28 14.54
CA PRO A 181 4.66 -16.77 14.29
C PRO A 181 5.73 -17.87 14.13
N GLU A 182 5.36 -19.14 14.35
CA GLU A 182 6.26 -20.29 14.16
C GLU A 182 6.14 -20.90 12.75
N MET A 183 5.13 -20.50 11.95
CA MET A 183 4.98 -21.03 10.59
C MET A 183 6.11 -20.55 9.67
N GLY A 184 6.67 -21.48 8.89
CA GLY A 184 7.68 -21.15 7.90
C GLY A 184 7.14 -20.22 6.81
N ALA A 185 7.99 -19.32 6.28
CA ALA A 185 7.59 -18.31 5.30
C ALA A 185 6.85 -18.89 4.07
N PHE A 186 7.30 -20.04 3.56
CA PHE A 186 6.63 -20.72 2.45
C PHE A 186 5.25 -21.25 2.84
N GLN A 187 5.12 -21.80 4.04
CA GLN A 187 3.85 -22.29 4.58
C GLN A 187 2.85 -21.15 4.71
N VAL A 188 3.27 -20.01 5.27
CA VAL A 188 2.45 -18.79 5.36
C VAL A 188 1.94 -18.35 3.99
N ILE A 189 2.80 -18.33 2.98
CA ILE A 189 2.43 -17.94 1.61
C ILE A 189 1.39 -18.91 1.03
N THR A 190 1.59 -20.22 1.20
CA THR A 190 0.64 -21.23 0.70
C THR A 190 -0.71 -21.18 1.42
N THR A 191 -0.72 -20.95 2.74
CA THR A 191 -1.94 -20.78 3.53
C THR A 191 -2.69 -19.52 3.13
N SER A 192 -1.96 -18.40 2.94
CA SER A 192 -2.50 -17.13 2.45
C SER A 192 -3.20 -17.31 1.09
N TRP A 193 -2.57 -18.04 0.17
CA TRP A 193 -3.15 -18.40 -1.13
C TRP A 193 -4.41 -19.27 -1.03
N GLY A 194 -4.42 -20.22 -0.10
CA GLY A 194 -5.56 -21.08 0.21
C GLY A 194 -6.77 -20.26 0.67
N LEU A 195 -6.58 -19.45 1.72
CA LEU A 195 -7.60 -18.57 2.32
C LEU A 195 -8.21 -17.59 1.31
N MET A 196 -7.41 -17.15 0.33
CA MET A 196 -7.80 -16.22 -0.71
C MET A 196 -8.55 -16.88 -1.88
N ARG A 197 -8.43 -18.20 -2.06
CA ARG A 197 -8.96 -18.90 -3.24
C ARG A 197 -10.49 -18.78 -3.30
N GLY A 198 -11.02 -18.35 -4.45
CA GLY A 198 -12.45 -18.12 -4.65
C GLY A 198 -13.00 -16.80 -4.12
N ASN A 199 -12.21 -16.00 -3.38
CA ASN A 199 -12.67 -14.73 -2.80
C ASN A 199 -11.82 -13.51 -3.20
N ARG A 200 -10.80 -13.68 -4.05
CA ARG A 200 -9.89 -12.62 -4.52
C ARG A 200 -10.63 -11.42 -5.11
N TRP A 201 -11.61 -11.68 -5.98
CA TRP A 201 -12.41 -10.62 -6.60
C TRP A 201 -13.22 -9.82 -5.57
N ARG A 202 -13.76 -10.51 -4.57
CA ARG A 202 -14.54 -9.87 -3.51
C ARG A 202 -13.66 -8.99 -2.61
N TYR A 203 -12.46 -9.45 -2.29
CA TYR A 203 -11.47 -8.66 -1.58
C TYR A 203 -11.03 -7.44 -2.42
N PHE A 204 -10.81 -7.63 -3.72
CA PHE A 204 -10.51 -6.54 -4.65
C PHE A 204 -11.63 -5.49 -4.68
N CYS A 205 -12.89 -5.87 -4.87
CA CYS A 205 -14.01 -4.93 -4.86
C CYS A 205 -14.14 -4.18 -3.53
N LEU A 206 -13.88 -4.87 -2.40
CA LEU A 206 -13.87 -4.25 -1.08
C LEU A 206 -12.77 -3.19 -1.01
N MET A 207 -11.53 -3.52 -1.36
CA MET A 207 -10.38 -2.60 -1.32
C MET A 207 -10.51 -1.44 -2.30
N LEU A 208 -11.00 -1.71 -3.51
CA LEU A 208 -11.25 -0.71 -4.53
C LEU A 208 -12.23 0.35 -4.03
N SER A 209 -13.26 -0.05 -3.27
CA SER A 209 -14.25 0.89 -2.73
C SER A 209 -13.67 1.91 -1.75
N TYR A 210 -12.54 1.60 -1.10
CA TYR A 210 -11.84 2.54 -0.22
C TYR A 210 -10.87 3.44 -0.97
N LYS A 211 -10.25 2.93 -2.04
CA LYS A 211 -9.18 3.63 -2.77
C LYS A 211 -9.67 4.42 -3.99
N TRP A 212 -10.87 4.15 -4.49
CA TRP A 212 -11.42 4.78 -5.70
C TRP A 212 -11.41 6.31 -5.64
N ILE A 213 -11.81 6.89 -4.49
CA ILE A 213 -11.84 8.36 -4.33
C ILE A 213 -10.45 8.97 -4.48
N ALA A 214 -9.41 8.31 -3.95
CA ALA A 214 -8.04 8.78 -4.05
C ALA A 214 -7.53 8.67 -5.50
N TYR A 215 -7.82 7.56 -6.19
CA TYR A 215 -7.46 7.39 -7.60
C TYR A 215 -8.14 8.43 -8.50
N LEU A 216 -9.42 8.73 -8.23
CA LEU A 216 -10.16 9.75 -8.97
C LEU A 216 -9.56 11.15 -8.77
N LEU A 217 -9.17 11.49 -7.53
CA LEU A 217 -8.50 12.76 -7.25
C LEU A 217 -7.13 12.88 -7.93
N ILE A 218 -6.34 11.79 -7.93
CA ILE A 218 -5.06 11.74 -8.66
C ILE A 218 -5.29 11.96 -10.16
N PHE A 219 -6.29 11.29 -10.73
CA PHE A 219 -6.62 11.44 -12.14
C PHE A 219 -7.04 12.87 -12.50
N ILE A 220 -7.89 13.51 -11.69
CA ILE A 220 -8.27 14.91 -11.87
C ILE A 220 -7.04 15.82 -11.77
N SER A 221 -6.17 15.58 -10.79
CA SER A 221 -4.94 16.37 -10.62
C SER A 221 -4.04 16.29 -11.87
N LEU A 222 -3.87 15.09 -12.42
CA LEU A 222 -3.11 14.89 -13.67
C LEU A 222 -3.74 15.60 -14.86
N LEU A 223 -5.07 15.55 -15.00
CA LEU A 223 -5.78 16.27 -16.07
C LEU A 223 -5.61 17.79 -15.95
N VAL A 224 -5.68 18.33 -14.73
CA VAL A 224 -5.46 19.77 -14.47
C VAL A 224 -4.01 20.15 -14.80
N SER A 225 -3.03 19.37 -14.34
CA SER A 225 -1.62 19.61 -14.65
C SER A 225 -1.36 19.57 -16.15
N PHE A 226 -1.92 18.59 -16.86
CA PHE A 226 -1.81 18.50 -18.32
C PHE A 226 -2.43 19.71 -19.01
N GLY A 227 -3.63 20.14 -18.58
CA GLY A 227 -4.28 21.34 -19.10
C GLY A 227 -3.47 22.62 -18.89
N VAL A 228 -2.80 22.77 -17.74
CA VAL A 228 -1.89 23.89 -17.46
C VAL A 228 -0.69 23.86 -18.39
N ILE A 229 -0.05 22.71 -18.60
CA ILE A 229 1.11 22.56 -19.50
C ILE A 229 0.73 22.96 -20.93
N VAL A 230 -0.40 22.47 -21.46
CA VAL A 230 -0.87 22.82 -22.80
C VAL A 230 -1.21 24.32 -22.91
N ALA A 231 -1.78 24.92 -21.86
CA ALA A 231 -2.09 26.35 -21.84
C ALA A 231 -0.82 27.22 -21.88
N VAL A 232 0.27 26.78 -21.24
CA VAL A 232 1.58 27.47 -21.24
C VAL A 232 2.14 27.60 -22.65
N ASP A 233 2.05 26.53 -23.46
CA ASP A 233 2.55 26.54 -24.84
C ASP A 233 1.74 27.47 -25.76
N THR A 234 0.54 27.90 -25.34
CA THR A 234 -0.38 28.75 -26.11
C THR A 234 -0.37 30.23 -25.75
N SER A 235 0.67 30.72 -25.05
CA SER A 235 0.88 32.15 -24.72
C SER A 235 -0.04 32.75 -23.64
N TYR A 236 -0.51 31.96 -22.69
CA TYR A 236 -1.19 32.47 -21.49
C TYR A 236 -0.16 32.87 -20.40
N GLY A 237 -0.34 34.06 -19.82
CA GLY A 237 0.65 34.73 -18.96
C GLY A 237 1.01 34.02 -17.64
N SER A 238 2.13 34.44 -17.04
CA SER A 238 2.78 33.88 -15.84
C SER A 238 1.88 33.71 -14.60
N GLY A 239 0.77 34.44 -14.49
CA GLY A 239 -0.18 34.34 -13.38
C GLY A 239 -0.96 33.01 -13.34
N LEU A 240 -1.28 32.42 -14.49
CA LEU A 240 -1.95 31.11 -14.56
C LEU A 240 -1.03 29.97 -14.11
N ASN A 241 0.29 30.14 -14.28
CA ASN A 241 1.30 29.16 -13.87
C ASN A 241 1.39 29.05 -12.35
N PHE A 242 1.40 30.20 -11.66
CA PHE A 242 1.43 30.23 -10.20
C PHE A 242 0.16 29.63 -9.61
N LEU A 243 -1.01 29.99 -10.15
CA LEU A 243 -2.29 29.47 -9.65
C LEU A 243 -2.43 27.96 -9.90
N GLY A 244 -2.04 27.47 -11.07
CA GLY A 244 -2.05 26.03 -11.40
C GLY A 244 -1.12 25.21 -10.50
N LEU A 245 0.08 25.73 -10.20
CA LEU A 245 1.04 25.08 -9.31
C LEU A 245 0.53 25.04 -7.86
N VAL A 246 0.00 26.16 -7.35
CA VAL A 246 -0.60 26.21 -6.00
C VAL A 246 -1.77 25.22 -5.89
N LEU A 247 -2.63 25.16 -6.90
CA LEU A 247 -3.79 24.27 -6.92
C LEU A 247 -3.37 22.80 -7.01
N PHE A 248 -2.34 22.48 -7.80
CA PHE A 248 -1.75 21.14 -7.86
C PHE A 248 -1.22 20.69 -6.50
N PHE A 249 -0.42 21.51 -5.81
CA PHE A 249 0.09 21.18 -4.48
C PHE A 249 -1.01 21.08 -3.42
N ALA A 250 -2.02 21.95 -3.48
CA ALA A 250 -3.18 21.88 -2.59
C ALA A 250 -3.96 20.56 -2.78
N VAL A 251 -4.19 20.16 -4.03
CA VAL A 251 -4.85 18.89 -4.37
C VAL A 251 -3.97 17.70 -3.97
N ALA A 252 -2.65 17.76 -4.18
CA ALA A 252 -1.72 16.71 -3.76
C ALA A 252 -1.74 16.51 -2.24
N LEU A 253 -1.74 17.60 -1.46
CA LEU A 253 -1.83 17.55 0.00
C LEU A 253 -3.19 16.98 0.45
N PHE A 254 -4.28 17.39 -0.20
CA PHE A 254 -5.60 16.82 0.05
C PHE A 254 -5.66 15.32 -0.26
N ILE A 255 -5.04 14.88 -1.36
CA ILE A 255 -4.91 13.46 -1.73
C ILE A 255 -4.15 12.69 -0.64
N VAL A 256 -3.07 13.25 -0.09
CA VAL A 256 -2.32 12.63 1.02
C VAL A 256 -3.24 12.43 2.22
N PHE A 257 -4.01 13.45 2.62
CA PHE A 257 -4.93 13.36 3.75
C PHE A 257 -6.03 12.29 3.54
N VAL A 258 -6.67 12.30 2.36
CA VAL A 258 -7.66 11.30 1.95
C VAL A 258 -7.03 9.90 1.94
N SER A 259 -5.81 9.76 1.41
CA SER A 259 -5.11 8.48 1.34
C SER A 259 -4.75 7.91 2.70
N VAL A 260 -4.36 8.77 3.66
CA VAL A 260 -4.11 8.34 5.05
C VAL A 260 -5.41 7.86 5.69
N TYR A 261 -6.49 8.65 5.60
CA TYR A 261 -7.78 8.29 6.22
C TYR A 261 -8.39 7.01 5.61
N TYR A 262 -8.51 6.93 4.29
CA TYR A 262 -9.08 5.75 3.62
C TYR A 262 -8.12 4.56 3.60
N GLY A 263 -6.80 4.82 3.57
CA GLY A 263 -5.78 3.79 3.75
C GLY A 263 -5.94 3.09 5.10
N LEU A 264 -6.22 3.85 6.16
CA LEU A 264 -6.51 3.30 7.48
C LEU A 264 -7.73 2.38 7.49
N ARG A 265 -8.85 2.86 6.94
CA ARG A 265 -10.10 2.09 6.83
C ARG A 265 -9.89 0.80 6.04
N SER A 266 -9.11 0.87 4.95
CA SER A 266 -8.79 -0.30 4.13
C SER A 266 -8.02 -1.37 4.92
N LYS A 267 -7.08 -0.98 5.80
CA LYS A 267 -6.31 -1.92 6.62
C LYS A 267 -7.17 -2.55 7.74
N VAL A 268 -8.07 -1.78 8.36
CA VAL A 268 -9.04 -2.31 9.33
C VAL A 268 -9.99 -3.31 8.65
N ALA A 269 -10.52 -2.96 7.49
CA ALA A 269 -11.40 -3.84 6.70
C ALA A 269 -10.67 -5.12 6.25
N ALA A 270 -9.38 -5.04 5.93
CA ALA A 270 -8.55 -6.21 5.63
C ALA A 270 -8.47 -7.17 6.81
N ALA A 271 -8.24 -6.64 8.01
CA ALA A 271 -8.13 -7.43 9.24
C ALA A 271 -9.45 -8.14 9.59
N VAL A 272 -10.58 -7.42 9.51
CA VAL A 272 -11.91 -7.99 9.76
C VAL A 272 -12.27 -9.06 8.71
N PHE A 273 -11.97 -8.81 7.43
CA PHE A 273 -12.20 -9.80 6.37
C PHE A 273 -11.41 -11.09 6.60
N TYR A 274 -10.17 -10.97 7.08
CA TYR A 274 -9.34 -12.12 7.40
C TYR A 274 -9.91 -12.95 8.56
N GLN A 275 -10.31 -12.30 9.65
CA GLN A 275 -10.86 -12.99 10.82
C GLN A 275 -12.10 -13.79 10.45
N ALA A 276 -13.01 -13.18 9.71
CA ALA A 276 -14.19 -13.86 9.19
C ALA A 276 -13.84 -15.04 8.26
N ARG A 277 -12.67 -15.04 7.61
CA ARG A 277 -12.22 -16.20 6.81
C ARG A 277 -11.66 -17.31 7.66
N LEU A 278 -10.82 -16.96 8.63
CA LEU A 278 -10.20 -17.90 9.55
C LEU A 278 -11.28 -18.64 10.37
N GLU A 279 -12.27 -17.91 10.87
CA GLU A 279 -13.41 -18.48 11.59
C GLU A 279 -14.22 -19.45 10.71
N GLN A 280 -14.38 -19.14 9.42
CA GLN A 280 -15.07 -20.00 8.47
C GLN A 280 -14.31 -21.31 8.23
N GLU A 281 -12.99 -21.24 8.04
CA GLU A 281 -12.16 -22.45 7.86
C GLU A 281 -12.09 -23.30 9.13
N ARG A 282 -12.11 -22.67 10.31
CA ARG A 282 -12.15 -23.37 11.60
C ARG A 282 -13.53 -23.94 11.95
N GLY A 283 -14.55 -23.72 11.11
CA GLY A 283 -15.91 -24.20 11.34
C GLY A 283 -16.65 -23.49 12.48
N ILE A 284 -16.23 -22.28 12.86
CA ILE A 284 -16.76 -21.54 14.02
C ILE A 284 -17.96 -20.64 13.64
N ILE A 285 -18.24 -20.45 12.35
CA ILE A 285 -19.36 -19.60 11.89
C ILE A 285 -20.68 -20.37 11.89
N GLU A 286 -21.17 -20.67 13.08
CA GLU A 286 -22.61 -20.73 13.39
C GLU A 286 -22.86 -19.77 14.55
N GLY A 287 -23.12 -18.48 14.27
CA GLY A 287 -23.90 -17.66 15.21
C GLY A 287 -23.33 -16.35 15.78
N GLN A 288 -22.31 -15.70 15.21
CA GLN A 288 -21.80 -14.42 15.77
C GLN A 288 -22.11 -13.14 14.95
N PHE A 289 -22.74 -13.25 13.77
CA PHE A 289 -23.00 -12.07 12.91
C PHE A 289 -24.37 -12.05 12.21
N ASN A 290 -25.41 -12.54 12.89
CA ASN A 290 -26.81 -12.26 12.53
C ASN A 290 -27.32 -11.02 13.25
#